data_AF-A0A971N713-F1
#
_entry.id   AF-A0A971N713-F1
#
_cell.length_a   1.000
_cell.length_b   1.000
_cell.length_c   1.000
_cell.angle_alpha   90.00
_cell.angle_beta   90.00
_cell.angle_gamma   90.00
#
_symmetry.space_group_name_H-M   'P 1'
#
loop_
_entity.id
_entity.type
_entity.pdbx_description
1 polymer ?
#
loop_
_entity_poly.entity_id
_entity_poly.type
_entity_poly.pdbx_seq_one_letter_code
_entity_poly.pdbx_strand_id
1 'polypeptide(L)' 'MIPEVDLIFKIAGIGIIVLLLNILFKQAGKDEYAYILTLVGVVLVFIVAIQMVQRFFQEVRAVFGF' A
#
# COMPACT_ATOMS: atom_id res chain seq x y z
N MET A 1 -14.51 5.61 14.80
CA MET A 1 -13.62 6.35 13.88
C MET A 1 -13.74 5.67 12.52
N ILE A 2 -13.92 6.44 11.44
CA ILE A 2 -14.46 5.96 10.16
C ILE A 2 -13.41 5.08 9.45
N PRO A 3 -13.66 3.76 9.28
CA PRO A 3 -12.66 2.80 8.79
C PRO A 3 -12.19 3.06 7.35
N GLU A 4 -12.99 3.71 6.49
CA GLU A 4 -12.55 4.06 5.13
C GLU A 4 -11.44 5.12 5.13
N VAL A 5 -11.46 6.05 6.09
CA VAL A 5 -10.48 7.14 6.17
C VAL A 5 -9.10 6.58 6.54
N ASP A 6 -9.04 5.61 7.47
CA ASP A 6 -7.79 4.95 7.87
C ASP A 6 -7.12 4.23 6.70
N LEU A 7 -7.90 3.64 5.79
CA LEU A 7 -7.39 2.98 4.59
C LEU A 7 -6.74 3.99 3.64
N ILE A 8 -7.40 5.13 3.39
CA ILE A 8 -6.87 6.19 2.53
C ILE A 8 -5.57 6.74 3.12
N PHE A 9 -5.54 7.01 4.43
CA PHE A 9 -4.32 7.45 5.11
C PHE A 9 -3.19 6.41 5.02
N LYS A 10 -3.50 5.11 5.12
CA LYS A 10 -2.50 4.04 5.00
C LYS A 10 -1.88 4.02 3.59
N ILE A 11 -2.69 4.13 2.54
CA ILE A 11 -2.20 4.16 1.15
C ILE A 11 -1.41 5.46 0.88
N ALA A 12 -1.93 6.61 1.33
CA ALA A 12 -1.26 7.90 1.19
C ALA A 12 0.10 7.92 1.91
N GLY A 13 0.17 7.35 3.11
CA GLY A 13 1.41 7.21 3.88
C GLY A 13 2.47 6.40 3.14
N ILE A 14 2.09 5.25 2.56
CA ILE A 14 2.99 4.44 1.71
C ILE A 14 3.49 5.28 0.52
N GLY A 15 2.59 5.99 -0.16
CA GLY A 15 2.92 6.84 -1.30
C GLY A 15 3.92 7.94 -0.95
N ILE A 16 3.72 8.65 0.17
CA ILE A 16 4.62 9.70 0.64
C ILE A 16 6.01 9.13 0.95
N ILE A 17 6.08 8.00 1.66
CA ILE A 17 7.37 7.37 2.01
C ILE A 17 8.13 6.95 0.75
N VAL A 18 7.45 6.27 -0.18
CA VAL A 18 8.06 5.85 -1.45
C VAL A 18 8.53 7.06 -2.27
N LEU A 19 7.75 8.13 -2.32
CA LEU A 19 8.14 9.36 -3.02
C LEU A 19 9.40 9.97 -2.41
N LEU A 20 9.43 10.16 -1.09
CA LEU A 20 10.56 10.76 -0.39
C LEU A 20 11.82 9.92 -0.57
N LEU A 21 11.74 8.61 -0.38
CA LEU A 21 12.89 7.72 -0.57
C LEU A 21 13.37 7.70 -2.03
N ASN A 22 12.46 7.80 -3.01
CA ASN A 22 12.84 7.85 -4.43
C ASN A 22 13.65 9.12 -4.73
N ILE A 23 13.22 10.27 -4.21
CA ILE A 23 13.95 11.54 -4.32
C ILE A 23 15.34 11.43 -3.68
N LEU A 24 15.42 10.84 -2.48
CA LEU A 24 16.68 10.66 -1.77
C LEU A 24 17.65 9.75 -2.53
N PHE A 25 17.18 8.62 -3.08
CA PHE A 25 18.04 7.73 -3.87
C PHE A 25 18.54 8.39 -5.15
N LYS A 26 17.68 9.15 -5.84
CA LYS A 26 18.09 9.92 -7.02
C LYS A 26 19.12 10.99 -6.68
N GLN A 27 18.93 11.74 -5.60
CA GLN A 27 19.92 12.73 -5.14
C GLN A 27 21.25 12.08 -4.71
N ALA A 28 21.20 10.85 -4.21
CA ALA A 28 22.39 10.08 -3.86
C ALA A 28 23.09 9.43 -5.06
N GLY A 29 22.61 9.62 -6.30
CA GLY A 29 23.14 8.97 -7.50
C GLY A 29 22.90 7.46 -7.55
N LYS A 30 21.91 6.98 -6.79
CA LYS A 30 21.56 5.56 -6.60
C LYS A 30 20.28 5.20 -7.33
N ASP A 31 20.26 5.43 -8.64
CA ASP A 31 19.04 5.27 -9.46
C ASP A 31 18.49 3.83 -9.45
N GLU A 32 19.35 2.82 -9.40
CA GLU A 32 18.96 1.41 -9.30
C GLU A 32 18.04 1.14 -8.09
N TYR A 33 18.36 1.75 -6.95
CA TYR A 33 17.56 1.63 -5.73
C TYR A 33 16.24 2.41 -5.85
N ALA A 34 16.23 3.54 -6.57
CA ALA A 34 15.02 4.30 -6.83
C ALA A 34 14.03 3.49 -7.69
N TYR A 35 14.51 2.74 -8.69
CA TYR A 35 13.66 1.85 -9.50
C TYR A 35 13.05 0.71 -8.69
N ILE A 36 13.88 0.01 -7.91
CA ILE A 36 13.42 -1.09 -7.05
C ILE A 36 12.39 -0.57 -6.04
N LEU A 37 12.63 0.59 -5.45
CA LEU A 37 11.72 1.21 -4.50
C LEU A 37 10.34 1.52 -5.11
N THR A 38 10.29 2.00 -6.36
CA THR A 38 9.00 2.23 -7.04
C THR A 38 8.22 0.91 -7.20
N LEU A 39 8.89 -0.19 -7.56
CA LEU A 39 8.26 -1.52 -7.62
C LEU A 39 7.76 -1.98 -6.25
N VAL A 40 8.56 -1.79 -5.20
CA VAL A 40 8.13 -2.11 -3.82
C VAL A 40 6.89 -1.29 -3.43
N GLY A 41 6.84 -0.01 -3.78
CA GLY A 41 5.66 0.83 -3.55
C GLY A 41 4.39 0.27 -4.18
N VAL A 42 4.48 -0.20 -5.43
CA VAL A 42 3.34 -0.84 -6.13
C VAL A 42 2.91 -2.13 -5.42
N VAL A 43 3.87 -2.99 -5.05
CA VAL A 43 3.59 -4.24 -4.34
C VAL A 43 2.91 -3.99 -2.99
N LEU A 44 3.36 -2.97 -2.24
CA LEU A 44 2.74 -2.60 -0.96
C LEU A 44 1.28 -2.18 -1.12
N VAL A 45 0.95 -1.43 -2.17
CA VAL A 45 -0.45 -1.08 -2.48
C VAL A 45 -1.27 -2.32 -2.82
N PHE A 46 -0.72 -3.26 -3.58
CA PHE A 46 -1.41 -4.52 -3.87
C PHE A 46 -1.69 -5.35 -2.62
N ILE A 47 -0.76 -5.38 -1.65
CA ILE A 47 -1.00 -6.06 -0.36
C ILE A 47 -2.20 -5.45 0.37
N VAL A 48 -2.33 -4.13 0.35
CA VAL A 48 -3.50 -3.44 0.94
C VAL A 48 -4.78 -3.86 0.20
N ALA A 49 -4.76 -3.92 -1.13
CA ALA A 49 -5.91 -4.36 -1.92
C ALA A 49 -6.32 -5.82 -1.60
N ILE A 50 -5.34 -6.73 -1.48
CA ILE A 50 -5.60 -8.13 -1.11
C ILE A 50 -6.27 -8.23 0.27
N GLN A 51 -5.82 -7.45 1.25
CA GLN A 51 -6.43 -7.40 2.58
C GLN A 51 -7.88 -6.92 2.55
N MET A 52 -8.22 -6.01 1.62
CA MET A 52 -9.62 -5.58 1.43
C MET A 52 -10.47 -6.70 0.85
N VAL A 53 -9.96 -7.40 -0.17
CA VAL A 53 -10.64 -8.55 -0.76
C VAL A 53 -10.86 -9.65 0.28
N GLN A 54 -9.85 -9.94 1.11
CA GLN A 54 -9.98 -10.90 2.21
C GLN A 54 -11.09 -10.50 3.19
N ARG A 55 -11.13 -9.23 3.61
CA ARG A 55 -12.18 -8.73 4.50
C ARG A 55 -13.57 -8.85 3.87
N PHE A 56 -13.70 -8.48 2.61
CA PHE A 56 -14.94 -8.65 1.87
C PHE A 56 -15.42 -10.11 1.87
N PHE A 57 -14.52 -11.07 1.59
CA PHE A 57 -14.88 -12.48 1.63
C PHE A 57 -15.24 -12.97 3.04
N GLN A 58 -14.60 -12.44 4.09
CA GLN A 58 -14.98 -12.74 5.47
C GLN A 58 -16.38 -12.22 5.80
N GLU A 59 -16.71 -11.01 5.38
CA GLU A 59 -18.05 -10.43 5.55
C GLU A 59 -19.11 -11.24 4.79
N VAL A 60 -18.82 -11.64 3.55
CA VAL A 60 -19.67 -12.54 2.76
C VAL A 60 -19.91 -13.85 3.52
N ARG A 61 -18.85 -14.53 3.99
CA ARG A 61 -19.00 -15.79 4.75
C ARG A 61 -19.83 -15.62 6.02
N ALA A 62 -19.63 -14.51 6.73
CA ALA A 62 -20.39 -14.20 7.94
C ALA A 62 -21.89 -14.04 7.67
N VAL A 63 -22.26 -13.41 6.54
CA VAL A 63 -23.67 -13.28 6.12
C VAL A 63 -24.28 -14.63 5.78
N PHE A 64 -23.53 -15.52 5.14
CA PHE A 64 -24.01 -16.85 4.75
C PHE A 64 -23.85 -17.93 5.83
N GLY A 65 -23.31 -17.60 7.00
CA GLY A 65 -23.23 -18.50 8.16
C GLY A 65 -22.20 -19.63 8.05
N PHE A 66 -21.14 -19.44 7.25
CA PHE A 66 -20.02 -20.40 7.13
C PHE A 66 -18.82 -19.99 7.97
#